data_AF-A0A8T6HEI3-F1
#
_entry.id   AF-A0A8T6HEI3-F1
#
_cell.length_a   1.000
_cell.length_b   1.000
_cell.length_c   1.000
_cell.angle_alpha   90.00
_cell.angle_beta   90.00
_cell.angle_gamma   90.00
#
_symmetry.space_group_name_H-M   'P 1'
#
loop_
_entity.id
_entity.type
_entity.pdbx_description
1 polymer ?
#
loop_
_entity_poly.entity_id
_entity_poly.type
_entity_poly.pdbx_seq_one_letter_code
_entity_poly.pdbx_strand_id
1 'polypeptide(L)'
;MSSEMPEVVIACNEAEVPSSLTGVPHRRLEYRGAKANVAIGLPAFVRSTYHLPARTLDILEIAAYVFAADRLLSRGKRDALEYHSWSRRIHFEIKIRDHHFWSRPEIRNALHDALTFMMGHKAITFAFQPGHTTPPADLFDYIGSNIQPHNDLVVGLFSGGLDSLAGAVDVLQNTGSSLCLVTHVSQSSTLRTQKVLINALAERFPDRVHHYQLRTHLKGQRARDETQRSRAFLYSSAAYAIASTHSRDTFAIYENGVTSINVGRRDDLINARASRTTHPQTVGRLSRLFSLLSDNAFSISTPFFWKTKREVISTIRSNGHETLVDSSVSCSHTFNTAAGATHCGECYQCIDRRIGVYGAGLQSFDTGGIYANDVVAHAISTGEGKTTIIDYLRQASKFASLSEDAFYLEYLDELSLLDGWVADCADEFELTHKIWDLAHRHGQGVHEALRRIRQQHESLFAPVPSGSLLSIISDREFLKEPIERLVESVSIRLSSAIPIAYQSVHPKNETDLNDKIEALLAGWRDELRREHPEVPFAGVRATPDFSEDRAHLRIEGKYLRGSTNQSKVVEAMSADLVQYSQEAHILFVVYDPNHMISDRGTVKRDFEGRGRCSVCILP
;
A
#
# COMPACT_ATOMS: atom_id res chain seq x y z
N MET A 1 26.59 15.52 7.74
CA MET A 1 26.23 15.72 9.16
C MET A 1 25.08 14.78 9.48
N SER A 2 25.28 13.84 10.41
CA SER A 2 24.26 12.87 10.83
C SER A 2 23.07 13.62 11.46
N SER A 3 21.99 13.81 10.71
CA SER A 3 20.72 14.22 11.32
C SER A 3 20.20 13.03 12.11
N GLU A 4 20.50 12.95 13.40
CA GLU A 4 19.82 12.00 14.28
C GLU A 4 18.31 12.24 14.16
N MET A 5 17.62 11.24 13.62
CA MET A 5 16.18 11.25 13.40
C MET A 5 15.47 11.38 14.76
N PRO A 6 14.38 12.16 14.86
CA PRO A 6 13.77 12.46 16.15
C PRO A 6 13.14 11.21 16.78
N GLU A 7 13.70 10.79 17.90
CA GLU A 7 13.01 9.90 18.84
C GLU A 7 11.82 10.65 19.45
N VAL A 8 10.71 9.95 19.65
CA VAL A 8 9.51 10.53 20.27
C VAL A 8 9.04 9.65 21.42
N VAL A 9 8.81 10.28 22.56
CA VAL A 9 8.30 9.61 23.76
C VAL A 9 6.79 9.83 23.90
N ILE A 10 6.04 8.77 24.15
CA ILE A 10 4.59 8.82 24.37
C ILE A 10 4.30 8.37 25.80
N ALA A 11 3.91 9.30 26.65
CA ALA A 11 3.52 9.01 28.04
C ALA A 11 2.00 8.81 28.12
N CYS A 12 1.56 7.69 28.69
CA CYS A 12 0.16 7.29 28.73
C CYS A 12 -0.34 7.02 30.16
N ASN A 13 -1.63 7.27 30.42
CA ASN A 13 -2.27 7.08 31.72
C ASN A 13 -1.55 7.82 32.86
N GLU A 14 -1.14 9.07 32.63
CA GLU A 14 -0.38 9.89 33.58
C GLU A 14 0.97 9.28 33.99
N ALA A 15 1.57 8.43 33.13
CA ALA A 15 2.93 7.95 33.31
C ALA A 15 3.93 9.13 33.43
N GLU A 16 4.93 8.93 34.27
CA GLU A 16 6.04 9.86 34.43
C GLU A 16 7.08 9.60 33.34
N VAL A 17 7.64 10.66 32.75
CA VAL A 17 8.73 10.50 31.78
C VAL A 17 10.05 10.50 32.56
N PRO A 18 10.90 9.47 32.45
CA PRO A 18 12.19 9.43 33.13
C PRO A 18 13.04 10.67 32.83
N SER A 19 13.83 11.11 33.81
CA SER A 19 14.70 12.30 33.67
C SER A 19 15.65 12.19 32.48
N SER A 20 16.13 10.99 32.16
CA SER A 20 16.98 10.70 30.99
C SER A 20 16.32 10.99 29.64
N LEU A 21 14.98 11.04 29.58
CA LEU A 21 14.20 11.24 28.35
C LEU A 21 13.53 12.62 28.28
N THR A 22 13.76 13.50 29.27
CA THR A 22 13.14 14.83 29.34
C THR A 22 13.56 15.77 28.21
N GLY A 23 14.75 15.58 27.63
CA GLY A 23 15.24 16.32 26.47
C GLY A 23 14.67 15.86 25.12
N VAL A 24 13.93 14.74 25.11
CA VAL A 24 13.32 14.17 23.90
C VAL A 24 11.90 14.73 23.73
N PRO A 25 11.44 15.07 22.51
CA PRO A 25 10.06 15.49 22.28
C PRO A 25 9.08 14.43 22.78
N HIS A 26 8.22 14.81 23.73
CA HIS A 26 7.20 13.90 24.25
C HIS A 26 5.77 14.37 23.95
N ARG A 27 4.84 13.42 23.95
CA ARG A 27 3.38 13.63 23.86
C ARG A 27 2.70 12.86 24.96
N ARG A 28 1.58 13.37 25.45
CA ARG A 28 0.74 12.69 26.45
C ARG A 28 -0.54 12.19 25.81
N LEU A 29 -0.87 10.93 26.09
CA LEU A 29 -2.11 10.30 25.66
C LEU A 29 -2.87 9.79 26.87
N GLU A 30 -4.06 10.31 27.09
CA GLU A 30 -4.88 10.00 28.25
C GLU A 30 -6.24 9.52 27.79
N TYR A 31 -6.60 8.30 28.19
CA TYR A 31 -7.95 7.78 28.04
C TYR A 31 -8.87 8.26 29.18
N ARG A 32 -8.30 8.52 30.37
CA ARG A 32 -9.02 8.79 31.62
C ARG A 32 -8.77 10.20 32.13
N GLY A 33 -9.60 10.61 33.08
CA GLY A 33 -9.46 11.88 33.79
C GLY A 33 -9.86 13.11 32.96
N ALA A 34 -9.72 14.29 33.56
CA ALA A 34 -10.11 15.56 32.94
C ALA A 34 -9.28 15.91 31.69
N LYS A 35 -8.10 15.28 31.53
CA LYS A 35 -7.18 15.52 30.41
C LYS A 35 -7.35 14.50 29.26
N ALA A 36 -8.40 13.68 29.28
CA ALA A 36 -8.61 12.62 28.32
C ALA A 36 -8.64 13.14 26.86
N ASN A 37 -7.65 12.77 26.06
CA ASN A 37 -7.51 13.10 24.64
C ASN A 37 -7.59 11.87 23.71
N VAL A 38 -7.74 10.68 24.28
CA VAL A 38 -8.07 9.44 23.56
C VAL A 38 -9.43 8.94 24.05
N ALA A 39 -10.32 8.61 23.12
CA ALA A 39 -11.55 7.92 23.44
C ALA A 39 -11.37 6.43 23.16
N ILE A 40 -11.56 5.60 24.19
CA ILE A 40 -11.59 4.14 24.06
C ILE A 40 -12.98 3.67 24.51
N GLY A 41 -13.68 2.94 23.66
CA GLY A 41 -15.00 2.36 23.96
C GLY A 41 -14.93 1.18 24.93
N LEU A 42 -13.91 1.11 25.79
CA LEU A 42 -13.60 -0.04 26.64
C LEU A 42 -14.76 -0.42 27.58
N PRO A 43 -15.49 0.50 28.25
CA PRO A 43 -16.59 0.12 29.13
C PRO A 43 -17.75 -0.51 28.35
N ALA A 44 -18.05 0.00 27.14
CA ALA A 44 -19.08 -0.60 26.30
C ALA A 44 -18.65 -1.99 25.78
N PHE A 45 -17.37 -2.15 25.48
CA PHE A 45 -16.80 -3.43 25.06
C PHE A 45 -16.85 -4.46 26.21
N VAL A 46 -16.44 -4.08 27.42
CA VAL A 46 -16.53 -4.95 28.62
C VAL A 46 -17.97 -5.37 28.89
N ARG A 47 -18.95 -4.45 28.82
CA ARG A 47 -20.36 -4.81 28.98
C ARG A 47 -20.84 -5.85 27.98
N SER A 48 -20.31 -5.85 26.75
CA SER A 48 -20.66 -6.88 25.76
C SER A 48 -20.02 -8.24 26.05
N THR A 49 -18.97 -8.28 26.86
CA THR A 49 -18.25 -9.50 27.27
C THR A 49 -18.50 -9.91 28.72
N TYR A 50 -19.32 -9.16 29.46
CA TYR A 50 -19.49 -9.19 30.91
C TYR A 50 -18.23 -8.79 31.69
N HIS A 51 -17.16 -9.57 31.59
CA HIS A 51 -15.91 -9.32 32.30
C HIS A 51 -14.69 -9.54 31.40
N LEU A 52 -13.62 -8.77 31.62
CA LEU A 52 -12.31 -8.99 30.98
C LEU A 52 -11.19 -8.98 32.02
N PRO A 53 -10.25 -9.94 31.97
CA PRO A 53 -9.09 -9.94 32.85
C PRO A 53 -8.24 -8.68 32.72
N ALA A 54 -7.50 -8.32 33.78
CA ALA A 54 -6.65 -7.14 33.81
C ALA A 54 -5.65 -7.08 32.63
N ARG A 55 -5.01 -8.21 32.29
CA ARG A 55 -4.09 -8.31 31.14
C ARG A 55 -4.79 -8.04 29.80
N THR A 56 -6.04 -8.49 29.65
CA THR A 56 -6.85 -8.25 28.45
C THR A 56 -7.27 -6.80 28.33
N LEU A 57 -7.63 -6.15 29.44
CA LEU A 57 -7.89 -4.70 29.47
C LEU A 57 -6.62 -3.91 29.10
N ASP A 58 -5.47 -4.32 29.66
CA ASP A 58 -4.19 -3.68 29.42
C ASP A 58 -3.76 -3.74 27.94
N ILE A 59 -3.88 -4.90 27.27
CA ILE A 59 -3.53 -5.01 25.83
C ILE A 59 -4.45 -4.18 24.93
N LEU A 60 -5.73 -4.06 25.29
CA LEU A 60 -6.67 -3.19 24.56
C LEU A 60 -6.30 -1.72 24.71
N GLU A 61 -5.87 -1.29 25.90
CA GLU A 61 -5.39 0.06 26.15
C GLU A 61 -4.05 0.34 25.46
N ILE A 62 -3.07 -0.57 25.56
CA ILE A 62 -1.79 -0.47 24.84
C ILE A 62 -2.08 -0.31 23.33
N ALA A 63 -2.92 -1.17 22.75
CA ALA A 63 -3.22 -1.10 21.33
C ALA A 63 -3.93 0.21 20.92
N ALA A 64 -4.81 0.73 21.78
CA ALA A 64 -5.44 2.03 21.56
C ALA A 64 -4.44 3.19 21.64
N TYR A 65 -3.46 3.14 22.55
CA TYR A 65 -2.40 4.14 22.65
C TYR A 65 -1.44 4.10 21.47
N VAL A 66 -1.05 2.90 21.03
CA VAL A 66 -0.24 2.71 19.81
C VAL A 66 -0.98 3.28 18.60
N PHE A 67 -2.28 3.00 18.46
CA PHE A 67 -3.12 3.55 17.39
C PHE A 67 -3.23 5.08 17.45
N ALA A 68 -3.46 5.63 18.64
CA ALA A 68 -3.55 7.08 18.84
C ALA A 68 -2.22 7.79 18.54
N ALA A 69 -1.09 7.23 19.00
CA ALA A 69 0.24 7.77 18.74
C ALA A 69 0.59 7.73 17.25
N ASP A 70 0.34 6.61 16.57
CA ASP A 70 0.57 6.47 15.12
C ASP A 70 -0.18 7.53 14.32
N ARG A 71 -1.41 7.86 14.73
CA ARG A 71 -2.24 8.91 14.11
C ARG A 71 -1.80 10.33 14.42
N LEU A 72 -1.14 10.57 15.56
CA LEU A 72 -0.65 11.89 15.97
C LEU A 72 0.68 12.26 15.32
N LEU A 73 1.55 11.28 15.12
CA LEU A 73 2.89 11.49 14.59
C LEU A 73 2.85 11.50 13.06
N SER A 74 3.47 12.49 12.42
CA SER A 74 3.61 12.53 10.96
C SER A 74 4.65 11.50 10.48
N ARG A 75 4.48 10.97 9.27
CA ARG A 75 5.47 10.13 8.54
C ARG A 75 6.19 10.89 7.42
N GLY A 76 6.15 12.23 7.46
CA GLY A 76 6.69 13.07 6.38
C GLY A 76 5.70 13.22 5.21
N LYS A 77 6.17 13.77 4.09
CA LYS A 77 5.34 13.94 2.88
C LYS A 77 5.29 12.63 2.07
N ARG A 78 4.23 12.46 1.25
CA ARG A 78 4.05 11.27 0.39
C ARG A 78 5.10 11.15 -0.72
N ASP A 79 5.69 12.27 -1.14
CA ASP A 79 6.75 12.39 -2.17
C ASP A 79 8.18 12.19 -1.61
N ALA A 80 8.35 12.08 -0.29
CA ALA A 80 9.67 11.91 0.33
C ALA A 80 10.23 10.50 0.08
N LEU A 81 11.15 10.36 -0.89
CA LEU A 81 11.73 9.09 -1.38
C LEU A 81 12.68 8.40 -0.38
N GLU A 82 13.17 9.10 0.65
CA GLU A 82 14.15 8.56 1.58
C GLU A 82 13.54 7.74 2.74
N TYR A 83 14.08 6.55 3.00
CA TYR A 83 13.70 5.66 4.13
C TYR A 83 13.71 6.38 5.49
N HIS A 84 14.68 7.28 5.71
CA HIS A 84 14.82 8.08 6.93
C HIS A 84 13.70 9.11 7.15
N SER A 85 12.98 9.47 6.09
CA SER A 85 11.84 10.39 6.18
C SER A 85 10.57 9.73 6.75
N TRP A 86 10.48 8.39 6.68
CA TRP A 86 9.26 7.61 6.99
C TRP A 86 9.36 6.71 8.23
N SER A 87 10.56 6.24 8.59
CA SER A 87 10.78 5.34 9.71
C SER A 87 11.02 6.10 11.02
N ARG A 88 10.37 5.68 12.12
CA ARG A 88 10.37 6.39 13.42
C ARG A 88 10.97 5.53 14.53
N ARG A 89 11.45 6.19 15.58
CA ARG A 89 11.74 5.59 16.89
C ARG A 89 10.71 6.10 17.89
N ILE A 90 9.86 5.21 18.40
CA ILE A 90 8.78 5.57 19.32
C ILE A 90 9.00 4.82 20.63
N HIS A 91 9.06 5.54 21.74
CA HIS A 91 9.15 4.97 23.07
C HIS A 91 7.84 5.23 23.83
N PHE A 92 7.22 4.19 24.38
CA PHE A 92 6.00 4.29 25.17
C PHE A 92 6.29 4.12 26.66
N GLU A 93 5.83 5.06 27.47
CA GLU A 93 5.79 4.98 28.93
C GLU A 93 4.32 4.85 29.35
N ILE A 94 3.91 3.71 29.90
CA ILE A 94 2.48 3.41 30.14
C ILE A 94 2.27 2.96 31.59
N LYS A 95 1.37 3.64 32.32
CA LYS A 95 0.84 3.12 33.59
C LYS A 95 -0.20 2.04 33.32
N ILE A 96 -0.04 0.88 33.98
CA ILE A 96 -0.77 -0.36 33.65
C ILE A 96 -1.19 -1.16 34.89
N ARG A 97 -2.20 -2.04 34.74
CA ARG A 97 -2.78 -2.82 35.85
C ARG A 97 -1.85 -3.95 36.30
N ASP A 98 -1.47 -4.86 35.41
CA ASP A 98 -0.60 -6.01 35.72
C ASP A 98 0.87 -5.69 35.43
N HIS A 99 1.44 -4.74 36.19
CA HIS A 99 2.81 -4.27 35.97
C HIS A 99 3.85 -5.39 36.01
N HIS A 100 3.72 -6.37 36.90
CA HIS A 100 4.68 -7.48 36.99
C HIS A 100 4.73 -8.27 35.69
N PHE A 101 3.57 -8.62 35.11
CA PHE A 101 3.50 -9.32 33.83
C PHE A 101 4.11 -8.51 32.69
N TRP A 102 3.66 -7.27 32.51
CA TRP A 102 4.07 -6.42 31.37
C TRP A 102 5.55 -6.01 31.43
N SER A 103 6.14 -5.93 32.62
CA SER A 103 7.56 -5.61 32.81
C SER A 103 8.50 -6.78 32.51
N ARG A 104 7.99 -8.00 32.27
CA ARG A 104 8.82 -9.14 31.87
C ARG A 104 9.51 -8.88 30.53
N PRO A 105 10.82 -9.15 30.39
CA PRO A 105 11.55 -8.91 29.14
C PRO A 105 10.92 -9.60 27.92
N GLU A 106 10.45 -10.83 28.07
CA GLU A 106 9.81 -11.61 26.99
C GLU A 106 8.56 -10.93 26.41
N ILE A 107 7.73 -10.28 27.25
CA ILE A 107 6.50 -9.61 26.81
C ILE A 107 6.84 -8.31 26.09
N ARG A 108 7.79 -7.53 26.64
CA ARG A 108 8.26 -6.29 26.02
C ARG A 108 8.91 -6.56 24.67
N ASN A 109 9.70 -7.63 24.56
CA ASN A 109 10.33 -8.03 23.31
C ASN A 109 9.28 -8.50 22.29
N ALA A 110 8.29 -9.29 22.70
CA ALA A 110 7.20 -9.70 21.82
C ALA A 110 6.40 -8.49 21.26
N LEU A 111 6.10 -7.50 22.10
CA LEU A 111 5.47 -6.24 21.67
C LEU A 111 6.37 -5.45 20.70
N HIS A 112 7.65 -5.29 21.06
CA HIS A 112 8.64 -4.59 20.23
C HIS A 112 8.71 -5.21 18.84
N ASP A 113 8.93 -6.53 18.78
CA ASP A 113 9.14 -7.27 17.54
C ASP A 113 7.91 -7.22 16.64
N ALA A 114 6.73 -7.47 17.20
CA ALA A 114 5.48 -7.48 16.44
C ALA A 114 5.18 -6.10 15.83
N LEU A 115 5.29 -5.03 16.62
CA LEU A 115 4.91 -3.68 16.19
C LEU A 115 5.97 -3.04 15.30
N THR A 116 7.26 -3.25 15.59
CA THR A 116 8.36 -2.71 14.78
C THR A 116 8.28 -3.26 13.35
N PHE A 117 8.07 -4.58 13.20
CA PHE A 117 7.92 -5.21 11.89
C PHE A 117 6.62 -4.79 11.19
N MET A 118 5.47 -4.86 11.87
CA MET A 118 4.15 -4.54 11.30
C MET A 118 4.06 -3.09 10.79
N MET A 119 4.62 -2.14 11.55
CA MET A 119 4.50 -0.71 11.23
C MET A 119 5.61 -0.18 10.31
N GLY A 120 6.66 -0.98 10.08
CA GLY A 120 7.84 -0.60 9.31
C GLY A 120 8.65 0.51 10.00
N HIS A 121 8.77 0.44 11.32
CA HIS A 121 9.50 1.41 12.13
C HIS A 121 10.89 0.90 12.49
N LYS A 122 11.79 1.81 12.88
CA LYS A 122 13.16 1.46 13.27
C LYS A 122 13.17 0.82 14.66
N ALA A 123 12.36 1.35 15.58
CA ALA A 123 12.18 0.78 16.90
C ALA A 123 10.88 1.27 17.53
N ILE A 124 10.14 0.34 18.14
CA ILE A 124 9.03 0.65 19.05
C ILE A 124 9.32 -0.03 20.39
N THR A 125 9.53 0.76 21.44
CA THR A 125 9.92 0.25 22.76
C THR A 125 8.89 0.63 23.83
N PHE A 126 8.82 -0.18 24.89
CA PHE A 126 7.84 -0.03 25.96
C PHE A 126 8.53 -0.08 27.32
N ALA A 127 8.15 0.87 28.18
CA ALA A 127 8.38 0.86 29.61
C ALA A 127 7.03 0.98 30.31
N PHE A 128 6.87 0.19 31.37
CA PHE A 128 5.62 0.08 32.11
C PHE A 128 5.82 0.54 33.53
N GLN A 129 4.82 1.25 34.05
CA GLN A 129 4.77 1.72 35.43
C GLN A 129 3.53 1.12 36.12
N PRO A 130 3.60 0.79 37.41
CA PRO A 130 2.43 0.32 38.14
C PRO A 130 1.39 1.45 38.21
N GLY A 131 0.12 1.18 37.89
CA GLY A 131 -0.91 2.18 38.08
C GLY A 131 -2.31 1.86 37.57
N HIS A 132 -3.25 2.60 38.15
CA HIS A 132 -4.69 2.72 37.90
C HIS A 132 -5.55 1.45 37.94
N THR A 133 -6.63 1.50 38.73
CA THR A 133 -7.71 0.50 38.72
C THR A 133 -8.83 0.93 37.78
N THR A 134 -9.52 -0.02 37.17
CA THR A 134 -10.73 0.27 36.37
C THR A 134 -11.92 -0.02 37.24
N PRO A 135 -12.81 0.94 37.48
CA PRO A 135 -14.07 0.62 38.13
C PRO A 135 -14.85 -0.37 37.24
N PRO A 136 -15.62 -1.29 37.82
CA PRO A 136 -16.48 -2.20 37.07
C PRO A 136 -17.35 -1.44 36.06
N ALA A 137 -17.48 -1.98 34.85
CA ALA A 137 -18.26 -1.35 33.78
C ALA A 137 -19.77 -1.34 34.05
N ASP A 138 -20.26 -2.34 34.78
CA ASP A 138 -21.61 -2.49 35.33
C ASP A 138 -21.64 -3.56 36.45
N LEU A 139 -22.84 -4.00 36.86
CA LEU A 139 -23.05 -5.02 37.90
C LEU A 139 -22.55 -6.41 37.49
N PHE A 140 -22.39 -6.67 36.20
CA PHE A 140 -21.96 -7.95 35.65
C PHE A 140 -20.46 -7.99 35.33
N ASP A 141 -19.69 -6.95 35.64
CA ASP A 141 -18.23 -6.93 35.48
C ASP A 141 -17.53 -7.42 36.76
N TYR A 142 -17.57 -8.73 36.98
CA TYR A 142 -16.89 -9.37 38.11
C TYR A 142 -16.28 -10.73 37.73
N ILE A 143 -15.26 -11.16 38.48
CA ILE A 143 -14.60 -12.44 38.24
C ILE A 143 -15.61 -13.58 38.44
N GLY A 144 -15.94 -14.28 37.34
CA GLY A 144 -16.91 -15.40 37.32
C GLY A 144 -18.12 -15.18 36.41
N SER A 145 -18.38 -13.96 35.93
CA SER A 145 -19.36 -13.69 34.89
C SER A 145 -18.76 -13.99 33.50
N ASN A 146 -19.06 -15.16 32.95
CA ASN A 146 -18.55 -15.56 31.64
C ASN A 146 -19.68 -15.73 30.65
N ILE A 147 -19.40 -15.43 29.38
CA ILE A 147 -20.26 -15.89 28.29
C ILE A 147 -20.19 -17.43 28.28
N GLN A 148 -21.34 -18.09 28.19
CA GLN A 148 -21.38 -19.53 27.99
C GLN A 148 -20.69 -19.87 26.66
N PRO A 149 -19.65 -20.71 26.64
CA PRO A 149 -18.94 -21.04 25.41
C PRO A 149 -19.91 -21.66 24.40
N HIS A 150 -20.05 -21.05 23.22
CA HIS A 150 -20.69 -21.70 22.09
C HIS A 150 -19.70 -22.71 21.51
N ASN A 151 -19.99 -24.02 21.56
CA ASN A 151 -19.05 -25.08 21.16
C ASN A 151 -18.55 -24.92 19.71
N ASP A 152 -19.38 -24.42 18.80
CA ASP A 152 -19.06 -24.20 17.39
C ASP A 152 -19.05 -22.71 17.03
N LEU A 153 -18.10 -21.95 17.58
CA LEU A 153 -17.96 -20.52 17.34
C LEU A 153 -16.64 -20.18 16.65
N VAL A 154 -16.72 -19.47 15.53
CA VAL A 154 -15.57 -18.86 14.85
C VAL A 154 -15.51 -17.38 15.21
N VAL A 155 -14.34 -16.89 15.63
CA VAL A 155 -14.10 -15.45 15.80
C VAL A 155 -13.34 -14.94 14.58
N GLY A 156 -13.87 -13.93 13.90
CA GLY A 156 -13.28 -13.40 12.68
C GLY A 156 -13.22 -11.87 12.67
N LEU A 157 -12.09 -11.33 12.21
CA LEU A 157 -11.99 -9.89 11.95
C LEU A 157 -12.89 -9.48 10.78
N PHE A 158 -13.66 -8.42 11.00
CA PHE A 158 -14.57 -7.89 9.99
C PHE A 158 -14.31 -6.40 9.73
N SER A 159 -13.74 -6.11 8.56
CA SER A 159 -13.49 -4.72 8.14
C SER A 159 -14.72 -4.10 7.45
N GLY A 160 -15.56 -4.94 6.84
CA GLY A 160 -16.62 -4.53 5.92
C GLY A 160 -16.17 -4.46 4.46
N GLY A 161 -14.95 -4.91 4.15
CA GLY A 161 -14.44 -5.09 2.78
C GLY A 161 -14.72 -6.49 2.22
N LEU A 162 -14.45 -6.68 0.93
CA LEU A 162 -14.75 -7.92 0.19
C LEU A 162 -14.15 -9.17 0.83
N ASP A 163 -12.89 -9.11 1.27
CA ASP A 163 -12.19 -10.29 1.76
C ASP A 163 -12.80 -10.77 3.09
N SER A 164 -13.09 -9.83 4.00
CA SER A 164 -13.80 -10.15 5.25
C SER A 164 -15.26 -10.59 5.03
N LEU A 165 -15.92 -10.08 3.99
CA LEU A 165 -17.26 -10.53 3.59
C LEU A 165 -17.23 -11.96 3.03
N ALA A 166 -16.28 -12.25 2.15
CA ALA A 166 -16.07 -13.58 1.59
C ALA A 166 -15.80 -14.60 2.70
N GLY A 167 -14.95 -14.25 3.68
CA GLY A 167 -14.69 -15.09 4.84
C GLY A 167 -15.92 -15.33 5.71
N ALA A 168 -16.69 -14.28 5.98
CA ALA A 168 -17.92 -14.40 6.77
C ALA A 168 -18.95 -15.31 6.09
N VAL A 169 -19.16 -15.12 4.78
CA VAL A 169 -20.06 -15.95 3.97
C VAL A 169 -19.57 -17.39 3.92
N ASP A 170 -18.27 -17.61 3.70
CA ASP A 170 -17.70 -18.96 3.62
C ASP A 170 -17.92 -19.75 4.91
N VAL A 171 -17.66 -19.13 6.07
CA VAL A 171 -17.94 -19.76 7.37
C VAL A 171 -19.44 -20.02 7.55
N LEU A 172 -20.29 -19.01 7.36
CA LEU A 172 -21.72 -19.16 7.65
C LEU A 172 -22.42 -20.14 6.70
N GLN A 173 -21.98 -20.22 5.45
CA GLN A 173 -22.59 -21.07 4.43
C GLN A 173 -22.05 -22.52 4.47
N ASN A 174 -20.73 -22.69 4.62
CA ASN A 174 -20.08 -23.99 4.47
C ASN A 174 -19.79 -24.68 5.81
N THR A 175 -19.97 -23.99 6.93
CA THR A 175 -19.88 -24.59 8.26
C THR A 175 -21.22 -24.50 8.98
N GLY A 176 -21.43 -25.35 9.99
CA GLY A 176 -22.54 -25.24 10.94
C GLY A 176 -22.29 -24.21 12.06
N SER A 177 -21.12 -23.57 12.08
CA SER A 177 -20.66 -22.75 13.20
C SER A 177 -21.30 -21.36 13.24
N SER A 178 -21.47 -20.81 14.43
CA SER A 178 -21.76 -19.38 14.61
C SER A 178 -20.49 -18.55 14.36
N LEU A 179 -20.67 -17.29 13.98
CA LEU A 179 -19.61 -16.35 13.64
C LEU A 179 -19.68 -15.09 14.50
N CYS A 180 -18.61 -14.84 15.25
CA CYS A 180 -18.35 -13.58 15.95
C CYS A 180 -17.57 -12.64 15.04
N LEU A 181 -18.26 -11.64 14.50
CA LEU A 181 -17.66 -10.55 13.73
C LEU A 181 -17.09 -9.49 14.68
N VAL A 182 -15.77 -9.33 14.67
CA VAL A 182 -15.09 -8.29 15.45
C VAL A 182 -14.73 -7.12 14.56
N THR A 183 -15.29 -5.96 14.87
CA THR A 183 -15.09 -4.71 14.12
C THR A 183 -14.42 -3.65 14.98
N HIS A 184 -13.70 -2.73 14.36
CA HIS A 184 -13.39 -1.45 14.96
C HIS A 184 -13.70 -0.29 14.02
N VAL A 185 -14.20 0.78 14.64
CA VAL A 185 -14.68 1.96 13.96
C VAL A 185 -13.82 3.15 14.38
N SER A 186 -13.03 3.64 13.43
CA SER A 186 -12.26 4.88 13.59
C SER A 186 -13.00 6.11 13.07
N GLN A 187 -14.05 5.94 12.23
CA GLN A 187 -14.84 7.00 11.59
C GLN A 187 -16.28 6.56 11.27
N SER A 188 -17.20 7.52 11.07
CA SER A 188 -18.64 7.28 10.90
C SER A 188 -19.05 6.61 9.59
N SER A 189 -18.31 6.81 8.48
CA SER A 189 -18.61 6.19 7.18
C SER A 189 -18.48 4.66 7.23
N THR A 190 -17.40 4.16 7.85
CA THR A 190 -17.16 2.72 8.06
C THR A 190 -18.27 2.05 8.88
N LEU A 191 -18.89 2.78 9.81
CA LEU A 191 -19.98 2.26 10.64
C LEU A 191 -21.23 1.90 9.81
N ARG A 192 -21.57 2.72 8.81
CA ARG A 192 -22.75 2.47 7.96
C ARG A 192 -22.57 1.19 7.15
N THR A 193 -21.44 1.05 6.46
CA THR A 193 -21.11 -0.14 5.66
C THR A 193 -21.13 -1.41 6.50
N GLN A 194 -20.44 -1.40 7.65
CA GLN A 194 -20.40 -2.56 8.54
C GLN A 194 -21.81 -2.94 9.00
N LYS A 195 -22.62 -1.96 9.42
CA LYS A 195 -24.00 -2.22 9.88
C LYS A 195 -24.88 -2.83 8.78
N VAL A 196 -24.79 -2.32 7.55
CA VAL A 196 -25.54 -2.86 6.41
C VAL A 196 -25.18 -4.33 6.17
N LEU A 197 -23.88 -4.64 6.07
CA LEU A 197 -23.43 -6.01 5.82
C LEU A 197 -23.76 -6.95 6.99
N ILE A 198 -23.58 -6.52 8.24
CA ILE A 198 -23.85 -7.33 9.42
C ILE A 198 -25.35 -7.67 9.50
N ASN A 199 -26.23 -6.69 9.28
CA ASN A 199 -27.66 -6.93 9.23
C ASN A 199 -28.03 -7.90 8.10
N ALA A 200 -27.47 -7.68 6.91
CA ALA A 200 -27.70 -8.52 5.76
C ALA A 200 -27.23 -9.98 5.98
N LEU A 201 -26.13 -10.19 6.71
CA LEU A 201 -25.66 -11.52 7.12
C LEU A 201 -26.57 -12.12 8.20
N ALA A 202 -26.97 -11.35 9.21
CA ALA A 202 -27.86 -11.82 10.28
C ALA A 202 -29.26 -12.21 9.76
N GLU A 203 -29.79 -11.50 8.76
CA GLU A 203 -31.05 -11.84 8.09
C GLU A 203 -30.96 -13.16 7.31
N ARG A 204 -29.81 -13.43 6.67
CA ARG A 204 -29.55 -14.65 5.89
C ARG A 204 -29.21 -15.85 6.77
N PHE A 205 -28.57 -15.61 7.91
CA PHE A 205 -28.11 -16.62 8.85
C PHE A 205 -28.61 -16.31 10.26
N PRO A 206 -29.92 -16.51 10.54
CA PRO A 206 -30.50 -16.23 11.84
C PRO A 206 -29.77 -16.95 12.97
N ASP A 207 -29.63 -16.28 14.12
CA ASP A 207 -29.03 -16.79 15.36
C ASP A 207 -27.57 -17.27 15.27
N ARG A 208 -26.89 -17.06 14.13
CA ARG A 208 -25.50 -17.48 13.90
C ARG A 208 -24.52 -16.33 13.74
N VAL A 209 -24.99 -15.08 13.74
CA VAL A 209 -24.13 -13.90 13.58
C VAL A 209 -24.12 -13.08 14.86
N HIS A 210 -22.94 -12.98 15.47
CA HIS A 210 -22.69 -12.12 16.63
C HIS A 210 -21.74 -10.99 16.25
N HIS A 211 -21.94 -9.80 16.82
CA HIS A 211 -21.16 -8.62 16.47
C HIS A 211 -20.59 -7.93 17.70
N TYR A 212 -19.27 -7.76 17.70
CA TYR A 212 -18.54 -7.00 18.71
C TYR A 212 -17.84 -5.81 18.05
N GLN A 213 -17.91 -4.65 18.71
CA GLN A 213 -17.35 -3.42 18.19
C GLN A 213 -16.51 -2.69 19.23
N LEU A 214 -15.24 -2.47 18.91
CA LEU A 214 -14.37 -1.56 19.66
C LEU A 214 -14.30 -0.20 18.95
N ARG A 215 -14.55 0.88 19.68
CA ARG A 215 -14.46 2.25 19.15
C ARG A 215 -13.24 2.95 19.72
N THR A 216 -12.39 3.50 18.85
CA THR A 216 -11.21 4.26 19.27
C THR A 216 -11.01 5.49 18.39
N HIS A 217 -10.89 6.67 18.99
CA HIS A 217 -10.59 7.91 18.26
C HIS A 217 -9.83 8.94 19.11
N LEU A 218 -9.11 9.83 18.44
CA LEU A 218 -8.48 11.01 19.06
C LEU A 218 -9.54 12.08 19.33
N LYS A 219 -9.50 12.69 20.52
CA LYS A 219 -10.35 13.83 20.88
C LYS A 219 -9.61 15.15 20.64
N GLY A 220 -10.31 16.14 20.08
CA GLY A 220 -9.82 17.52 19.99
C GLY A 220 -8.65 17.77 19.02
N GLN A 221 -8.14 16.74 18.33
CA GLN A 221 -7.05 16.89 17.35
C GLN A 221 -7.35 16.08 16.09
N ARG A 222 -7.14 16.71 14.92
CA ARG A 222 -7.17 16.01 13.63
C ARG A 222 -5.92 15.13 13.52
N ALA A 223 -6.10 13.88 13.10
CA ALA A 223 -4.99 12.98 12.83
C ALA A 223 -4.06 13.57 11.76
N ARG A 224 -2.75 13.46 11.99
CA ARG A 224 -1.71 13.88 11.03
C ARG A 224 -1.32 12.77 10.08
N ASP A 225 -1.48 11.52 10.50
CA ASP A 225 -1.23 10.32 9.70
C ASP A 225 -2.54 9.64 9.31
N GLU A 226 -2.64 9.28 8.02
CA GLU A 226 -3.81 8.63 7.43
C GLU A 226 -3.57 7.15 7.07
N THR A 227 -2.35 6.62 7.26
CA THR A 227 -1.97 5.26 6.86
C THR A 227 -2.59 4.17 7.72
N GLN A 228 -2.93 4.49 8.99
CA GLN A 228 -3.62 3.61 9.94
C GLN A 228 -3.00 2.21 10.11
N ARG A 229 -1.67 2.04 9.97
CA ARG A 229 -1.02 0.72 10.03
C ARG A 229 -1.17 0.02 11.37
N SER A 230 -1.10 0.79 12.46
CA SER A 230 -1.36 0.31 13.82
C SER A 230 -2.80 -0.17 14.07
N ARG A 231 -3.75 0.11 13.16
CA ARG A 231 -5.14 -0.36 13.28
C ARG A 231 -5.22 -1.88 13.32
N ALA A 232 -4.36 -2.58 12.59
CA ALA A 232 -4.33 -4.03 12.57
C ALA A 232 -4.05 -4.61 13.97
N PHE A 233 -3.11 -4.04 14.70
CA PHE A 233 -2.83 -4.44 16.08
C PHE A 233 -4.04 -4.24 17.00
N LEU A 234 -4.71 -3.07 16.92
CA LEU A 234 -5.92 -2.80 17.69
C LEU A 234 -7.06 -3.78 17.36
N TYR A 235 -7.26 -4.07 16.07
CA TYR A 235 -8.23 -5.06 15.60
C TYR A 235 -7.93 -6.45 16.18
N SER A 236 -6.68 -6.91 16.05
CA SER A 236 -6.23 -8.21 16.54
C SER A 236 -6.33 -8.33 18.06
N SER A 237 -6.00 -7.28 18.82
CA SER A 237 -6.17 -7.28 20.28
C SER A 237 -7.63 -7.37 20.71
N ALA A 238 -8.54 -6.73 19.97
CA ALA A 238 -9.99 -6.89 20.19
C ALA A 238 -10.46 -8.32 19.87
N ALA A 239 -9.98 -8.90 18.77
CA ALA A 239 -10.32 -10.28 18.40
C ALA A 239 -9.81 -11.29 19.43
N TYR A 240 -8.57 -11.12 19.91
CA TYR A 240 -7.99 -11.91 21.00
C TYR A 240 -8.85 -11.84 22.27
N ALA A 241 -9.31 -10.64 22.65
CA ALA A 241 -10.16 -10.47 23.82
C ALA A 241 -11.49 -11.22 23.68
N ILE A 242 -12.14 -11.15 22.50
CA ILE A 242 -13.38 -11.89 22.23
C ILE A 242 -13.13 -13.39 22.19
N ALA A 243 -12.12 -13.86 21.46
CA ALA A 243 -11.76 -15.27 21.38
C ALA A 243 -11.51 -15.86 22.77
N SER A 244 -10.70 -15.17 23.59
CA SER A 244 -10.42 -15.60 24.97
C SER A 244 -11.69 -15.66 25.83
N THR A 245 -12.59 -14.67 25.70
CA THR A 245 -13.88 -14.66 26.43
C THR A 245 -14.75 -15.87 26.07
N HIS A 246 -14.69 -16.31 24.81
CA HIS A 246 -15.42 -17.49 24.31
C HIS A 246 -14.62 -18.79 24.42
N SER A 247 -13.52 -18.81 25.19
CA SER A 247 -12.63 -19.97 25.36
C SER A 247 -12.12 -20.54 24.03
N ARG A 248 -11.82 -19.65 23.08
CA ARG A 248 -11.17 -19.96 21.80
C ARG A 248 -9.70 -19.57 21.86
N ASP A 249 -8.86 -20.43 21.31
CA ASP A 249 -7.42 -20.27 21.16
C ASP A 249 -7.02 -19.73 19.77
N THR A 250 -8.01 -19.32 18.98
CA THR A 250 -7.79 -18.81 17.63
C THR A 250 -8.82 -17.77 17.21
N PHE A 251 -8.42 -16.89 16.30
CA PHE A 251 -9.32 -16.07 15.50
C PHE A 251 -8.82 -15.99 14.06
N ALA A 252 -9.72 -15.69 13.12
CA ALA A 252 -9.42 -15.64 11.70
C ALA A 252 -9.25 -14.20 11.17
N ILE A 253 -8.28 -14.03 10.28
CA ILE A 253 -8.10 -12.86 9.42
C ILE A 253 -8.27 -13.28 7.97
N TYR A 254 -9.22 -12.66 7.28
CA TYR A 254 -9.51 -12.92 5.88
C TYR A 254 -8.88 -11.83 5.02
N GLU A 255 -7.67 -12.08 4.56
CA GLU A 255 -6.93 -11.28 3.58
C GLU A 255 -6.28 -12.24 2.58
N ASN A 256 -6.27 -11.87 1.30
CA ASN A 256 -5.68 -12.73 0.27
C ASN A 256 -4.15 -12.75 0.36
N GLY A 257 -3.53 -13.78 -0.20
CA GLY A 257 -2.08 -13.99 -0.10
C GLY A 257 -1.24 -12.89 -0.73
N VAL A 258 -1.63 -12.45 -1.93
CA VAL A 258 -0.88 -11.48 -2.73
C VAL A 258 -0.75 -10.15 -1.98
N THR A 259 -1.83 -9.69 -1.37
CA THR A 259 -1.84 -8.47 -0.54
C THR A 259 -1.25 -8.67 0.85
N SER A 260 -1.24 -9.89 1.39
CA SER A 260 -0.62 -10.19 2.68
C SER A 260 0.91 -10.23 2.60
N ILE A 261 1.45 -10.81 1.52
CA ILE A 261 2.89 -10.81 1.23
C ILE A 261 3.33 -9.41 0.80
N ASN A 262 2.55 -8.76 -0.07
CA ASN A 262 2.75 -7.38 -0.53
C ASN A 262 4.17 -7.10 -1.04
N VAL A 263 4.66 -7.94 -1.96
CA VAL A 263 5.99 -7.80 -2.55
C VAL A 263 6.19 -6.43 -3.22
N GLY A 264 7.44 -5.95 -3.23
CA GLY A 264 7.79 -4.64 -3.80
C GLY A 264 7.32 -4.47 -5.24
N ARG A 265 6.74 -3.31 -5.57
CA ARG A 265 6.29 -2.97 -6.94
C ARG A 265 7.29 -2.08 -7.68
N ARG A 266 8.12 -1.39 -6.92
CA ARG A 266 9.18 -0.47 -7.36
C ARG A 266 10.27 -0.45 -6.29
N ASP A 267 11.49 -0.16 -6.71
CA ASP A 267 12.64 -0.04 -5.82
C ASP A 267 12.46 1.09 -4.77
N ASP A 268 11.65 2.11 -5.08
CA ASP A 268 11.32 3.22 -4.18
C ASP A 268 10.20 2.92 -3.16
N LEU A 269 9.60 1.72 -3.22
CA LEU A 269 8.55 1.27 -2.29
C LEU A 269 9.05 0.26 -1.24
N ILE A 270 10.36 0.03 -1.18
CA ILE A 270 10.98 -1.00 -0.33
C ILE A 270 10.82 -0.69 1.18
N ASN A 271 10.45 -1.73 1.93
CA ASN A 271 10.47 -1.90 3.40
C ASN A 271 9.65 -0.95 4.29
N ALA A 272 9.70 0.37 4.12
CA ALA A 272 8.95 1.32 4.97
C ALA A 272 7.58 1.70 4.38
N ARG A 273 7.33 1.48 3.08
CA ARG A 273 6.13 1.94 2.38
C ARG A 273 5.08 0.84 2.17
N ALA A 274 5.50 -0.43 2.07
CA ALA A 274 4.60 -1.58 2.03
C ALA A 274 3.91 -1.80 3.39
N SER A 275 2.58 -1.98 3.40
CA SER A 275 1.85 -2.44 4.58
C SER A 275 2.22 -3.89 4.89
N ARG A 276 2.53 -4.20 6.15
CA ARG A 276 2.85 -5.56 6.63
C ARG A 276 1.81 -6.06 7.64
N THR A 277 0.60 -5.52 7.60
CA THR A 277 -0.44 -5.74 8.63
C THR A 277 -0.91 -7.18 8.77
N THR A 278 -0.91 -7.95 7.68
CA THR A 278 -1.29 -9.38 7.63
C THR A 278 -0.16 -10.27 7.12
N HIS A 279 1.06 -9.75 7.06
CA HIS A 279 2.22 -10.51 6.63
C HIS A 279 2.46 -11.69 7.59
N PRO A 280 2.90 -12.88 7.11
CA PRO A 280 3.09 -14.07 7.96
C PRO A 280 3.94 -13.81 9.21
N GLN A 281 5.05 -13.07 9.11
CA GLN A 281 5.81 -12.64 10.31
C GLN A 281 4.97 -11.83 11.31
N THR A 282 4.13 -10.91 10.86
CA THR A 282 3.25 -10.14 11.75
C THR A 282 2.25 -11.06 12.43
N VAL A 283 1.61 -11.95 11.67
CA VAL A 283 0.64 -12.93 12.16
C VAL A 283 1.28 -13.84 13.20
N GLY A 284 2.47 -14.39 12.92
CA GLY A 284 3.20 -15.25 13.86
C GLY A 284 3.69 -14.51 15.10
N ARG A 285 4.23 -13.30 14.96
CA ARG A 285 4.68 -12.48 16.12
C ARG A 285 3.51 -12.08 17.01
N LEU A 286 2.35 -11.76 16.44
CA LEU A 286 1.13 -11.51 17.22
C LEU A 286 0.60 -12.79 17.88
N SER A 287 0.61 -13.93 17.18
CA SER A 287 0.23 -15.23 17.76
C SER A 287 1.11 -15.57 18.97
N ARG A 288 2.42 -15.31 18.87
CA ARG A 288 3.36 -15.45 20.00
C ARG A 288 3.01 -14.52 21.16
N LEU A 289 2.72 -13.25 20.90
CA LEU A 289 2.31 -12.29 21.93
C LEU A 289 1.01 -12.74 22.63
N PHE A 290 0.00 -13.16 21.88
CA PHE A 290 -1.28 -13.62 22.43
C PHE A 290 -1.17 -14.95 23.19
N SER A 291 -0.25 -15.82 22.77
CA SER A 291 0.07 -17.04 23.51
C SER A 291 0.66 -16.72 24.89
N LEU A 292 1.57 -15.74 24.96
CA LEU A 292 2.13 -15.27 26.23
C LEU A 292 1.10 -14.60 27.14
N LEU A 293 0.09 -13.95 26.57
CA LEU A 293 -0.99 -13.29 27.33
C LEU A 293 -1.99 -14.28 27.93
N SER A 294 -2.29 -15.36 27.20
CA SER A 294 -3.26 -16.40 27.60
C SER A 294 -2.63 -17.54 28.41
N ASP A 295 -1.30 -17.53 28.58
CA ASP A 295 -0.52 -18.64 29.16
C ASP A 295 -0.80 -19.99 28.46
N ASN A 296 -1.26 -19.96 27.20
CA ASN A 296 -1.65 -21.12 26.38
C ASN A 296 -1.23 -20.90 24.92
N ALA A 297 -1.24 -21.96 24.10
CA ALA A 297 -1.03 -21.79 22.66
C ALA A 297 -2.20 -21.00 22.07
N PHE A 298 -1.89 -19.90 21.37
CA PHE A 298 -2.88 -19.06 20.70
C PHE A 298 -2.42 -18.77 19.27
N SER A 299 -3.30 -18.95 18.29
CA SER A 299 -2.99 -18.79 16.87
C SER A 299 -3.87 -17.76 16.18
N ILE A 300 -3.38 -17.21 15.08
CA ILE A 300 -4.18 -16.39 14.17
C ILE A 300 -4.29 -17.16 12.85
N SER A 301 -5.51 -17.55 12.50
CA SER A 301 -5.78 -18.26 11.25
C SER A 301 -5.86 -17.28 10.08
N THR A 302 -5.25 -17.62 8.94
CA THR A 302 -5.31 -16.84 7.69
C THR A 302 -5.85 -17.70 6.54
N PRO A 303 -7.15 -18.04 6.51
CA PRO A 303 -7.69 -19.05 5.57
C PRO A 303 -7.51 -18.69 4.09
N PHE A 304 -7.35 -17.41 3.77
CA PHE A 304 -7.23 -16.91 2.39
C PHE A 304 -5.79 -16.62 1.96
N PHE A 305 -4.79 -17.00 2.77
CA PHE A 305 -3.38 -16.78 2.44
C PHE A 305 -2.97 -17.43 1.11
N TRP A 306 -3.54 -18.57 0.74
CA TRP A 306 -3.23 -19.24 -0.54
C TRP A 306 -4.18 -18.87 -1.69
N LYS A 307 -5.08 -17.90 -1.47
CA LYS A 307 -6.04 -17.43 -2.46
C LYS A 307 -5.61 -16.09 -3.05
N THR A 308 -5.90 -15.90 -4.33
CA THR A 308 -5.86 -14.60 -5.01
C THR A 308 -7.13 -13.81 -4.76
N LYS A 309 -7.12 -12.49 -5.02
CA LYS A 309 -8.33 -11.65 -4.89
C LYS A 309 -9.51 -12.18 -5.73
N ARG A 310 -9.26 -12.65 -6.94
CA ARG A 310 -10.27 -13.28 -7.82
C ARG A 310 -10.90 -14.51 -7.15
N GLU A 311 -10.10 -15.37 -6.52
CA GLU A 311 -10.57 -16.59 -5.86
C GLU A 311 -11.35 -16.29 -4.57
N VAL A 312 -10.90 -15.28 -3.81
CA VAL A 312 -11.64 -14.77 -2.64
C VAL A 312 -13.02 -14.26 -3.07
N ILE A 313 -13.10 -13.43 -4.12
CA ILE A 313 -14.39 -12.94 -4.63
C ILE A 313 -15.25 -14.08 -5.20
N SER A 314 -14.62 -15.06 -5.86
CA SER A 314 -15.32 -16.25 -6.36
C SER A 314 -15.94 -17.08 -5.25
N THR A 315 -15.45 -16.97 -4.01
CA THR A 315 -16.05 -17.61 -2.84
C THR A 315 -17.42 -17.00 -2.52
N ILE A 316 -17.62 -15.69 -2.69
CA ILE A 316 -18.93 -15.05 -2.51
C ILE A 316 -19.94 -15.61 -3.53
N ARG A 317 -19.54 -15.72 -4.80
CA ARG A 317 -20.36 -16.27 -5.89
C ARG A 317 -20.71 -17.74 -5.66
N SER A 318 -19.71 -18.55 -5.31
CA SER A 318 -19.93 -19.99 -5.12
C SER A 318 -20.90 -20.30 -3.96
N ASN A 319 -21.05 -19.36 -3.04
CA ASN A 319 -22.00 -19.42 -1.93
C ASN A 319 -23.34 -18.69 -2.21
N GLY A 320 -23.55 -18.10 -3.40
CA GLY A 320 -24.81 -17.45 -3.80
C GLY A 320 -25.11 -16.10 -3.16
N HIS A 321 -24.08 -15.35 -2.75
CA HIS A 321 -24.22 -14.05 -2.06
C HIS A 321 -23.67 -12.86 -2.84
N GLU A 322 -23.68 -12.92 -4.18
CA GLU A 322 -23.15 -11.90 -5.09
C GLU A 322 -23.77 -10.52 -4.85
N THR A 323 -25.05 -10.49 -4.45
CA THR A 323 -25.80 -9.27 -4.12
C THR A 323 -25.16 -8.43 -3.00
N LEU A 324 -24.27 -9.01 -2.19
CA LEU A 324 -23.57 -8.30 -1.11
C LEU A 324 -22.30 -7.57 -1.58
N VAL A 325 -21.81 -7.83 -2.80
CA VAL A 325 -20.54 -7.27 -3.32
C VAL A 325 -20.56 -5.74 -3.28
N ASP A 326 -21.58 -5.10 -3.87
CA ASP A 326 -21.73 -3.63 -3.94
C ASP A 326 -21.80 -2.95 -2.55
N SER A 327 -22.28 -3.68 -1.55
CA SER A 327 -22.42 -3.17 -0.17
C SER A 327 -21.12 -3.15 0.63
N SER A 328 -20.05 -3.79 0.13
CA SER A 328 -18.74 -3.84 0.79
C SER A 328 -17.83 -2.71 0.38
N VAL A 329 -16.90 -2.31 1.25
CA VAL A 329 -15.96 -1.20 1.00
C VAL A 329 -14.52 -1.66 1.18
N SER A 330 -13.75 -1.63 0.09
CA SER A 330 -12.32 -2.00 0.08
C SER A 330 -11.38 -0.79 0.06
N CYS A 331 -11.89 0.42 -0.18
CA CYS A 331 -11.05 1.61 -0.38
C CYS A 331 -10.15 1.93 0.82
N SER A 332 -8.87 2.25 0.56
CA SER A 332 -7.92 2.68 1.60
C SER A 332 -8.04 4.16 1.98
N HIS A 333 -8.67 4.98 1.13
CA HIS A 333 -8.89 6.39 1.42
C HIS A 333 -10.07 6.54 2.37
N THR A 334 -9.86 7.29 3.46
CA THR A 334 -10.91 7.51 4.46
C THR A 334 -11.83 8.69 4.13
N PHE A 335 -11.39 9.60 3.27
CA PHE A 335 -12.16 10.75 2.81
C PHE A 335 -12.26 10.73 1.28
N ASN A 336 -13.46 10.52 0.74
CA ASN A 336 -13.75 10.75 -0.66
C ASN A 336 -14.43 12.12 -0.81
N THR A 337 -13.98 12.90 -1.78
CA THR A 337 -14.48 14.25 -2.06
C THR A 337 -15.76 14.26 -2.89
N ALA A 338 -16.07 13.17 -3.60
CA ALA A 338 -17.29 13.03 -4.39
C ALA A 338 -18.47 12.62 -3.49
N ALA A 339 -19.56 13.40 -3.54
CA ALA A 339 -20.76 13.15 -2.74
C ALA A 339 -21.37 11.78 -3.08
N GLY A 340 -21.42 10.88 -2.10
CA GLY A 340 -22.05 9.56 -2.23
C GLY A 340 -21.13 8.39 -2.60
N ALA A 341 -19.89 8.65 -3.04
CA ALA A 341 -18.95 7.59 -3.41
C ALA A 341 -18.30 6.92 -2.20
N THR A 342 -18.34 5.59 -2.15
CA THR A 342 -17.68 4.79 -1.09
C THR A 342 -16.23 4.44 -1.46
N HIS A 343 -15.89 4.48 -2.74
CA HIS A 343 -14.56 4.18 -3.26
C HIS A 343 -13.98 5.35 -4.04
N CYS A 344 -12.67 5.59 -3.94
CA CYS A 344 -12.01 6.61 -4.78
C CYS A 344 -11.82 6.15 -6.24
N GLY A 345 -11.78 4.83 -6.48
CA GLY A 345 -11.51 4.24 -7.80
C GLY A 345 -10.04 4.08 -8.20
N GLU A 346 -9.14 4.87 -7.60
CA GLU A 346 -7.75 4.97 -8.07
C GLU A 346 -6.70 4.41 -7.11
N CYS A 347 -7.05 4.19 -5.83
CA CYS A 347 -6.12 3.56 -4.89
C CYS A 347 -5.94 2.07 -5.22
N TYR A 348 -4.81 1.50 -4.80
CA TYR A 348 -4.49 0.10 -5.05
C TYR A 348 -5.62 -0.87 -4.68
N GLN A 349 -6.26 -0.69 -3.52
CA GLN A 349 -7.35 -1.56 -3.06
C GLN A 349 -8.63 -1.43 -3.91
N CYS A 350 -8.88 -0.25 -4.51
CA CYS A 350 -9.97 -0.07 -5.46
C CYS A 350 -9.68 -0.77 -6.78
N ILE A 351 -8.45 -0.66 -7.29
CA ILE A 351 -8.01 -1.32 -8.53
C ILE A 351 -8.05 -2.84 -8.35
N ASP A 352 -7.47 -3.36 -7.26
CA ASP A 352 -7.46 -4.79 -6.96
C ASP A 352 -8.88 -5.36 -6.81
N ARG A 353 -9.78 -4.62 -6.14
CA ARG A 353 -11.22 -4.93 -6.12
C ARG A 353 -11.79 -4.98 -7.54
N ARG A 354 -11.63 -3.92 -8.33
CA ARG A 354 -12.26 -3.79 -9.64
C ARG A 354 -11.80 -4.93 -10.55
N ILE A 355 -10.48 -5.12 -10.67
CA ILE A 355 -9.89 -6.19 -11.47
C ILE A 355 -10.31 -7.57 -10.95
N GLY A 356 -10.29 -7.79 -9.63
CA GLY A 356 -10.72 -9.04 -9.03
C GLY A 356 -12.19 -9.39 -9.30
N VAL A 357 -13.09 -8.40 -9.25
CA VAL A 357 -14.51 -8.54 -9.56
C VAL A 357 -14.72 -8.91 -11.03
N TYR A 358 -14.05 -8.20 -11.95
CA TYR A 358 -14.07 -8.58 -13.37
C TYR A 358 -13.51 -9.98 -13.57
N GLY A 359 -12.40 -10.33 -12.91
CA GLY A 359 -11.80 -11.67 -12.97
C GLY A 359 -12.75 -12.77 -12.47
N ALA A 360 -13.58 -12.48 -11.48
CA ALA A 360 -14.60 -13.38 -10.95
C ALA A 360 -15.91 -13.36 -11.77
N GLY A 361 -16.04 -12.47 -12.77
CA GLY A 361 -17.25 -12.33 -13.56
C GLY A 361 -18.44 -11.75 -12.80
N LEU A 362 -18.18 -10.93 -11.76
CA LEU A 362 -19.20 -10.32 -10.91
C LEU A 362 -19.39 -8.81 -11.16
N GLN A 363 -18.93 -8.28 -12.29
CA GLN A 363 -18.96 -6.85 -12.59
C GLN A 363 -20.37 -6.23 -12.59
N SER A 364 -21.42 -7.03 -12.81
CA SER A 364 -22.81 -6.57 -12.69
C SER A 364 -23.26 -6.32 -11.23
N PHE A 365 -22.54 -6.85 -10.25
CA PHE A 365 -22.81 -6.73 -8.81
C PHE A 365 -21.85 -5.75 -8.12
N ASP A 366 -21.02 -5.04 -8.87
CA ASP A 366 -20.10 -4.00 -8.40
C ASP A 366 -20.33 -2.76 -9.27
N THR A 367 -21.31 -1.96 -8.88
CA THR A 367 -21.81 -0.88 -9.74
C THR A 367 -20.78 0.24 -9.86
N GLY A 368 -20.66 0.86 -11.05
CA GLY A 368 -19.73 1.98 -11.24
C GLY A 368 -20.04 3.18 -10.32
N GLY A 369 -21.30 3.36 -9.93
CA GLY A 369 -21.77 4.48 -9.12
C GLY A 369 -21.21 4.55 -7.68
N ILE A 370 -20.59 3.48 -7.17
CA ILE A 370 -19.94 3.51 -5.86
C ILE A 370 -18.54 4.12 -5.90
N TYR A 371 -17.99 4.33 -7.10
CA TYR A 371 -16.65 4.86 -7.35
C TYR A 371 -16.71 6.36 -7.68
N ALA A 372 -15.86 7.15 -7.04
CA ALA A 372 -15.67 8.57 -7.35
C ALA A 372 -15.10 8.74 -8.77
N ASN A 373 -14.19 7.85 -9.16
CA ASN A 373 -13.76 7.67 -10.54
C ASN A 373 -13.84 6.20 -10.94
N ASP A 374 -14.76 5.82 -11.82
CA ASP A 374 -14.76 4.48 -12.39
C ASP A 374 -13.70 4.40 -13.50
N VAL A 375 -12.50 3.94 -13.14
CA VAL A 375 -11.34 3.85 -14.05
C VAL A 375 -11.57 2.93 -15.25
N VAL A 376 -12.61 2.09 -15.22
CA VAL A 376 -13.00 1.25 -16.36
C VAL A 376 -13.81 2.05 -17.39
N ALA A 377 -14.72 2.90 -16.91
CA ALA A 377 -15.65 3.65 -17.76
C ALA A 377 -15.14 5.06 -18.11
N HIS A 378 -14.20 5.61 -17.34
CA HIS A 378 -13.79 7.00 -17.42
C HIS A 378 -12.26 7.15 -17.48
N ALA A 379 -11.81 8.34 -17.92
CA ALA A 379 -10.41 8.69 -17.89
C ALA A 379 -9.90 8.75 -16.44
N ILE A 380 -8.64 8.36 -16.24
CA ILE A 380 -8.01 8.40 -14.92
C ILE A 380 -7.78 9.86 -14.54
N SER A 381 -8.25 10.25 -13.35
CA SER A 381 -8.37 11.66 -12.96
C SER A 381 -7.08 12.23 -12.36
N THR A 382 -6.18 11.36 -11.87
CA THR A 382 -4.92 11.77 -11.23
C THR A 382 -3.70 11.05 -11.79
N GLY A 383 -2.54 11.72 -11.79
CA GLY A 383 -1.25 11.10 -12.13
C GLY A 383 -0.84 9.98 -11.17
N GLU A 384 -1.19 10.11 -9.89
CA GLU A 384 -0.99 9.05 -8.88
C GLU A 384 -1.83 7.81 -9.19
N GLY A 385 -3.09 7.99 -9.56
CA GLY A 385 -3.98 6.92 -10.01
C GLY A 385 -3.45 6.20 -11.24
N LYS A 386 -2.99 6.95 -12.26
CA LYS A 386 -2.40 6.38 -13.48
C LYS A 386 -1.17 5.54 -13.16
N THR A 387 -0.29 6.07 -12.31
CA THR A 387 0.91 5.35 -11.86
C THR A 387 0.54 4.07 -11.12
N THR A 388 -0.43 4.12 -10.22
CA THR A 388 -0.89 2.95 -9.45
C THR A 388 -1.43 1.84 -10.36
N ILE A 389 -2.23 2.21 -11.37
CA ILE A 389 -2.75 1.25 -12.36
C ILE A 389 -1.61 0.64 -13.17
N ILE A 390 -0.69 1.46 -13.69
CA ILE A 390 0.46 0.98 -14.47
C ILE A 390 1.31 0.00 -13.66
N ASP A 391 1.59 0.32 -12.40
CA ASP A 391 2.37 -0.55 -11.52
C ASP A 391 1.63 -1.86 -11.20
N TYR A 392 0.32 -1.79 -10.96
CA TYR A 392 -0.53 -2.98 -10.75
C TYR A 392 -0.48 -3.91 -11.98
N LEU A 393 -0.71 -3.37 -13.18
CA LEU A 393 -0.74 -4.14 -14.42
C LEU A 393 0.64 -4.70 -14.77
N ARG A 394 1.72 -3.93 -14.55
CA ARG A 394 3.09 -4.40 -14.76
C ARG A 394 3.42 -5.57 -13.85
N GLN A 395 3.13 -5.45 -12.55
CA GLN A 395 3.37 -6.53 -11.59
C GLN A 395 2.60 -7.79 -11.98
N ALA A 396 1.32 -7.66 -12.30
CA ALA A 396 0.51 -8.78 -12.74
C ALA A 396 1.06 -9.45 -14.02
N SER A 397 1.52 -8.64 -14.98
CA SER A 397 2.14 -9.15 -16.21
C SER A 397 3.44 -9.91 -15.92
N LYS A 398 4.28 -9.40 -15.02
CA LYS A 398 5.51 -10.08 -14.58
C LYS A 398 5.17 -11.42 -13.93
N PHE A 399 4.26 -11.45 -12.96
CA PHE A 399 3.88 -12.69 -12.30
C PHE A 399 3.32 -13.73 -13.27
N ALA A 400 2.58 -13.30 -14.29
CA ALA A 400 2.06 -14.20 -15.32
C ALA A 400 3.14 -14.76 -16.26
N SER A 401 4.32 -14.14 -16.37
CA SER A 401 5.36 -14.53 -17.33
C SER A 401 6.61 -15.14 -16.71
N LEU A 402 6.92 -14.84 -15.45
CA LEU A 402 8.13 -15.32 -14.78
C LEU A 402 8.08 -16.85 -14.60
N SER A 403 9.18 -17.51 -14.95
CA SER A 403 9.43 -18.89 -14.51
C SER A 403 9.68 -18.91 -13.00
N GLU A 404 9.54 -20.09 -12.39
CA GLU A 404 9.79 -20.26 -10.96
C GLU A 404 11.21 -19.83 -10.56
N ASP A 405 12.24 -20.24 -11.33
CA ASP A 405 13.63 -19.85 -11.08
C ASP A 405 13.85 -18.33 -11.16
N ALA A 406 13.26 -17.67 -12.15
CA ALA A 406 13.38 -16.22 -12.31
C ALA A 406 12.65 -15.48 -11.19
N PHE A 407 11.50 -15.99 -10.76
CA PHE A 407 10.75 -15.47 -9.63
C PHE A 407 11.54 -15.59 -8.32
N TYR A 408 12.17 -16.74 -8.08
CA TYR A 408 13.02 -16.94 -6.91
C TYR A 408 14.18 -15.92 -6.86
N LEU A 409 14.87 -15.71 -7.99
CA LEU A 409 15.96 -14.74 -8.06
C LEU A 409 15.50 -13.28 -7.90
N GLU A 410 14.36 -12.92 -8.49
CA GLU A 410 13.83 -11.54 -8.44
C GLU A 410 13.26 -11.19 -7.05
N TYR A 411 12.66 -12.14 -6.35
CA TYR A 411 11.96 -11.93 -5.08
C TYR A 411 12.62 -12.64 -3.88
N LEU A 412 13.93 -12.92 -3.96
CA LEU A 412 14.67 -13.63 -2.92
C LEU A 412 14.53 -12.96 -1.54
N ASP A 413 14.65 -11.63 -1.50
CA ASP A 413 14.55 -10.86 -0.26
C ASP A 413 13.16 -11.01 0.36
N GLU A 414 12.09 -10.92 -0.42
CA GLU A 414 10.72 -11.12 0.08
C GLU A 414 10.45 -12.57 0.50
N LEU A 415 10.93 -13.55 -0.25
CA LEU A 415 10.79 -14.98 0.07
C LEU A 415 11.49 -15.30 1.40
N SER A 416 12.68 -14.75 1.64
CA SER A 416 13.40 -14.92 2.91
C SER A 416 12.63 -14.40 4.12
N LEU A 417 11.74 -13.41 3.93
CA LEU A 417 10.88 -12.92 5.00
C LEU A 417 9.72 -13.86 5.33
N LEU A 418 9.39 -14.79 4.45
CA LEU A 418 8.31 -15.77 4.63
C LEU A 418 8.81 -17.06 5.29
N ASP A 419 10.09 -17.38 5.10
CA ASP A 419 10.70 -18.60 5.63
C ASP A 419 10.54 -18.73 7.15
N GLY A 420 10.09 -19.90 7.60
CA GLY A 420 9.77 -20.20 9.00
C GLY A 420 8.51 -19.53 9.57
N TRP A 421 7.77 -18.73 8.79
CA TRP A 421 6.54 -18.03 9.25
C TRP A 421 5.27 -18.47 8.54
N VAL A 422 5.40 -19.16 7.40
CA VAL A 422 4.28 -19.74 6.66
C VAL A 422 4.13 -21.20 7.09
N ALA A 423 2.96 -21.56 7.58
CA ALA A 423 2.62 -22.95 7.90
C ALA A 423 2.40 -23.77 6.63
N ASP A 424 2.46 -25.10 6.76
CA ASP A 424 2.10 -26.05 5.69
C ASP A 424 3.07 -26.08 4.49
N CYS A 425 4.35 -25.81 4.71
CA CYS A 425 5.44 -26.06 3.75
C CYS A 425 6.52 -26.92 4.41
N ALA A 426 6.98 -27.97 3.72
CA ALA A 426 8.01 -28.89 4.21
C ALA A 426 9.41 -28.28 4.15
N ASP A 427 9.67 -27.46 3.13
CA ASP A 427 10.96 -26.79 2.89
C ASP A 427 10.79 -25.47 2.11
N GLU A 428 11.90 -24.77 1.93
CA GLU A 428 11.98 -23.49 1.21
C GLU A 428 11.59 -23.62 -0.27
N PHE A 429 11.83 -24.78 -0.91
CA PHE A 429 11.46 -25.02 -2.30
C PHE A 429 9.95 -25.13 -2.44
N GLU A 430 9.27 -25.88 -1.57
CA GLU A 430 7.80 -25.96 -1.56
C GLU A 430 7.17 -24.59 -1.27
N LEU A 431 7.74 -23.83 -0.33
CA LEU A 431 7.30 -22.46 -0.05
C LEU A 431 7.43 -21.58 -1.30
N THR A 432 8.60 -21.57 -1.93
CA THR A 432 8.87 -20.79 -3.14
C THR A 432 7.90 -21.16 -4.25
N HIS A 433 7.70 -22.45 -4.50
CA HIS A 433 6.77 -22.95 -5.50
C HIS A 433 5.34 -22.48 -5.25
N LYS A 434 4.81 -22.63 -4.02
CA LYS A 434 3.44 -22.20 -3.69
C LYS A 434 3.24 -20.69 -3.80
N ILE A 435 4.26 -19.90 -3.44
CA ILE A 435 4.22 -18.44 -3.56
C ILE A 435 4.29 -18.02 -5.04
N TRP A 436 5.14 -18.66 -5.83
CA TRP A 436 5.20 -18.48 -7.28
C TRP A 436 3.85 -18.83 -7.93
N ASP A 437 3.26 -19.99 -7.60
CA ASP A 437 1.95 -20.42 -8.12
C ASP A 437 0.84 -19.41 -7.76
N LEU A 438 0.82 -18.92 -6.52
CA LEU A 438 -0.10 -17.88 -6.09
C LEU A 438 0.05 -16.59 -6.92
N ALA A 439 1.29 -16.12 -7.09
CA ALA A 439 1.58 -14.94 -7.89
C ALA A 439 1.19 -15.17 -9.37
N HIS A 440 1.53 -16.32 -9.92
CA HIS A 440 1.23 -16.70 -11.30
C HIS A 440 -0.27 -16.75 -11.57
N ARG A 441 -1.04 -17.41 -10.70
CA ARG A 441 -2.51 -17.42 -10.76
C ARG A 441 -3.11 -16.02 -10.63
N HIS A 442 -2.53 -15.15 -9.81
CA HIS A 442 -2.94 -13.75 -9.72
C HIS A 442 -2.74 -13.03 -11.06
N GLY A 443 -1.55 -13.13 -11.65
CA GLY A 443 -1.24 -12.54 -12.95
C GLY A 443 -2.18 -13.02 -14.06
N GLN A 444 -2.42 -14.34 -14.13
CA GLN A 444 -3.39 -14.93 -15.06
C GLN A 444 -4.82 -14.42 -14.82
N GLY A 445 -5.24 -14.32 -13.56
CA GLY A 445 -6.54 -13.78 -13.16
C GLY A 445 -6.73 -12.32 -13.59
N VAL A 446 -5.69 -11.51 -13.47
CA VAL A 446 -5.68 -10.11 -13.95
C VAL A 446 -5.78 -10.08 -15.48
N HIS A 447 -4.99 -10.88 -16.20
CA HIS A 447 -5.08 -10.94 -17.68
C HIS A 447 -6.49 -11.29 -18.17
N GLU A 448 -7.13 -12.25 -17.51
CA GLU A 448 -8.52 -12.64 -17.83
C GLU A 448 -9.51 -11.50 -17.53
N ALA A 449 -9.35 -10.79 -16.42
CA ALA A 449 -10.14 -9.61 -16.12
C ALA A 449 -9.98 -8.51 -17.19
N LEU A 450 -8.75 -8.24 -17.65
CA LEU A 450 -8.48 -7.24 -18.70
C LEU A 450 -9.14 -7.62 -20.03
N ARG A 451 -9.11 -8.91 -20.42
CA ARG A 451 -9.83 -9.38 -21.62
C ARG A 451 -11.33 -9.12 -21.49
N ARG A 452 -11.93 -9.43 -20.34
CA ARG A 452 -13.35 -9.20 -20.07
C ARG A 452 -13.70 -7.71 -20.10
N ILE A 453 -12.86 -6.86 -19.52
CA ILE A 453 -13.01 -5.40 -19.55
C ILE A 453 -13.03 -4.91 -21.00
N ARG A 454 -12.06 -5.32 -21.82
CA ARG A 454 -12.02 -4.95 -23.25
C ARG A 454 -13.28 -5.41 -23.99
N GLN A 455 -13.65 -6.67 -23.84
CA GLN A 455 -14.84 -7.23 -24.51
C GLN A 455 -16.13 -6.48 -24.18
N GLN A 456 -16.26 -5.92 -22.97
CA GLN A 456 -17.48 -5.25 -22.52
C GLN A 456 -17.50 -3.74 -22.76
N HIS A 457 -16.34 -3.09 -22.77
CA HIS A 457 -16.25 -1.62 -22.78
C HIS A 457 -15.56 -1.04 -24.02
N GLU A 458 -14.84 -1.85 -24.79
CA GLU A 458 -14.23 -1.39 -26.04
C GLU A 458 -15.31 -1.26 -27.13
N SER A 459 -15.49 -0.04 -27.64
CA SER A 459 -16.41 0.22 -28.75
C SER A 459 -15.69 0.02 -30.08
N LEU A 460 -16.36 -0.64 -31.03
CA LEU A 460 -15.85 -0.75 -32.40
C LEU A 460 -15.94 0.57 -33.19
N PHE A 461 -16.79 1.49 -32.76
CA PHE A 461 -17.12 2.71 -33.51
C PHE A 461 -16.71 4.00 -32.79
N ALA A 462 -16.39 3.92 -31.49
CA ALA A 462 -15.95 5.08 -30.71
C ALA A 462 -14.46 4.96 -30.37
N PRO A 463 -13.69 6.05 -30.45
CA PRO A 463 -12.29 6.03 -30.06
C PRO A 463 -12.16 5.73 -28.56
N VAL A 464 -11.09 5.02 -28.20
CA VAL A 464 -10.74 4.78 -26.79
C VAL A 464 -10.36 6.12 -26.15
N PRO A 465 -10.99 6.53 -25.03
CA PRO A 465 -10.65 7.79 -24.37
C PRO A 465 -9.19 7.81 -23.92
N SER A 466 -8.46 8.88 -24.27
CA SER A 466 -7.06 9.05 -23.85
C SER A 466 -6.95 9.09 -22.33
N GLY A 467 -5.95 8.39 -21.78
CA GLY A 467 -5.73 8.31 -20.33
C GLY A 467 -6.76 7.47 -19.57
N SER A 468 -7.62 6.71 -20.27
CA SER A 468 -8.46 5.66 -19.65
C SER A 468 -7.68 4.36 -19.43
N LEU A 469 -8.23 3.46 -18.61
CA LEU A 469 -7.70 2.10 -18.47
C LEU A 469 -7.62 1.37 -19.82
N LEU A 470 -8.62 1.53 -20.69
CA LEU A 470 -8.62 0.93 -22.02
C LEU A 470 -7.49 1.47 -22.91
N SER A 471 -7.15 2.76 -22.83
CA SER A 471 -6.00 3.33 -23.54
C SER A 471 -4.69 2.75 -23.00
N ILE A 472 -4.50 2.69 -21.68
CA ILE A 472 -3.33 2.07 -21.06
C ILE A 472 -3.13 0.62 -21.53
N ILE A 473 -4.23 -0.15 -21.65
CA ILE A 473 -4.18 -1.54 -22.13
C ILE A 473 -3.84 -1.58 -23.63
N SER A 474 -4.50 -0.75 -24.44
CA SER A 474 -4.32 -0.73 -25.90
C SER A 474 -2.90 -0.30 -26.29
N ASP A 475 -2.39 0.73 -25.62
CA ASP A 475 -1.06 1.31 -25.83
C ASP A 475 0.04 0.51 -25.11
N ARG A 476 -0.34 -0.53 -24.35
CA ARG A 476 0.56 -1.40 -23.56
C ARG A 476 1.51 -0.59 -22.66
N GLU A 477 1.02 0.52 -22.10
CA GLU A 477 1.88 1.43 -21.31
C GLU A 477 2.56 0.73 -20.12
N PHE A 478 1.94 -0.31 -19.56
CA PHE A 478 2.49 -1.08 -18.45
C PHE A 478 3.67 -1.98 -18.84
N LEU A 479 3.80 -2.34 -20.13
CA LEU A 479 4.93 -3.10 -20.68
C LEU A 479 6.09 -2.20 -21.13
N LYS A 480 5.89 -0.87 -21.22
CA LYS A 480 6.98 0.05 -21.57
C LYS A 480 8.10 -0.04 -20.55
N GLU A 481 9.32 -0.13 -21.06
CA GLU A 481 10.51 -0.17 -20.22
C GLU A 481 10.60 1.11 -19.37
N PRO A 482 11.19 1.06 -18.16
CA PRO A 482 11.37 2.25 -17.32
C PRO A 482 12.03 3.41 -18.07
N ILE A 483 12.98 3.10 -18.95
CA ILE A 483 13.71 4.07 -19.76
C ILE A 483 12.80 4.79 -20.77
N GLU A 484 11.90 4.08 -21.46
CA GLU A 484 10.97 4.67 -22.42
C GLU A 484 10.01 5.63 -21.73
N ARG A 485 9.53 5.28 -20.53
CA ARG A 485 8.65 6.14 -19.73
C ARG A 485 9.37 7.39 -19.22
N LEU A 486 10.63 7.24 -18.83
CA LEU A 486 11.47 8.36 -18.43
C LEU A 486 11.67 9.32 -19.61
N VAL A 487 11.98 8.80 -20.79
CA VAL A 487 12.11 9.54 -22.04
C VAL A 487 10.83 10.29 -22.38
N GLU A 488 9.66 9.65 -22.30
CA GLU A 488 8.37 10.30 -22.54
C GLU A 488 8.10 11.42 -21.54
N SER A 489 8.39 11.19 -20.26
CA SER A 489 8.19 12.18 -19.19
C SER A 489 9.07 13.43 -19.37
N VAL A 490 10.34 13.22 -19.72
CA VAL A 490 11.28 14.30 -20.06
C VAL A 490 10.77 15.04 -21.30
N SER A 491 10.41 14.32 -22.36
CA SER A 491 9.94 14.90 -23.63
C SER A 491 8.71 15.76 -23.45
N ILE A 492 7.70 15.31 -22.68
CA ILE A 492 6.48 16.07 -22.39
C ILE A 492 6.82 17.37 -21.63
N ARG A 493 7.67 17.28 -20.60
CA ARG A 493 8.06 18.43 -19.79
C ARG A 493 8.78 19.47 -20.64
N LEU A 494 9.79 19.05 -21.41
CA LEU A 494 10.55 19.94 -22.28
C LEU A 494 9.67 20.53 -23.39
N SER A 495 8.79 19.73 -23.99
CA SER A 495 7.84 20.20 -25.01
C SER A 495 6.89 21.27 -24.50
N SER A 496 6.50 21.21 -23.22
CA SER A 496 5.66 22.23 -22.61
C SER A 496 6.43 23.49 -22.19
N ALA A 497 7.68 23.34 -21.76
CA ALA A 497 8.41 24.40 -21.06
C ALA A 497 9.39 25.17 -21.94
N ILE A 498 10.08 24.51 -22.88
CA ILE A 498 11.09 25.14 -23.74
C ILE A 498 10.49 26.21 -24.67
N PRO A 499 9.34 25.97 -25.34
CA PRO A 499 8.71 27.03 -26.14
C PRO A 499 8.31 28.26 -25.32
N ILE A 500 7.93 28.07 -24.04
CA ILE A 500 7.63 29.16 -23.12
C ILE A 500 8.92 29.89 -22.71
N ALA A 501 9.98 29.14 -22.40
CA ALA A 501 11.27 29.69 -21.97
C ALA A 501 11.92 30.56 -23.04
N TYR A 502 11.70 30.26 -24.32
CA TYR A 502 12.26 30.98 -25.46
C TYR A 502 11.22 31.75 -26.30
N GLN A 503 10.06 32.04 -25.72
CA GLN A 503 8.98 32.75 -26.43
C GLN A 503 9.41 34.12 -26.96
N SER A 504 10.30 34.83 -26.25
CA SER A 504 10.71 36.20 -26.58
C SER A 504 12.09 36.29 -27.24
N VAL A 505 13.00 35.38 -26.90
CA VAL A 505 14.39 35.38 -27.37
C VAL A 505 14.77 33.95 -27.63
N HIS A 506 15.22 33.62 -28.85
CA HIS A 506 15.71 32.27 -29.16
C HIS A 506 17.06 32.00 -28.47
N PRO A 507 17.41 30.72 -28.24
CA PRO A 507 18.70 30.36 -27.65
C PRO A 507 19.86 30.93 -28.48
N LYS A 508 20.93 31.34 -27.81
CA LYS A 508 22.15 31.83 -28.47
C LYS A 508 22.88 30.70 -29.19
N ASN A 509 22.97 29.53 -28.55
CA ASN A 509 23.66 28.32 -29.01
C ASN A 509 23.07 27.10 -28.28
N GLU A 510 23.61 25.90 -28.57
CA GLU A 510 23.19 24.66 -27.90
C GLU A 510 23.48 24.68 -26.39
N THR A 511 24.57 25.33 -25.96
CA THR A 511 24.88 25.51 -24.53
C THR A 511 23.77 26.27 -23.79
N ASP A 512 23.27 27.37 -24.37
CA ASP A 512 22.16 28.14 -23.79
C ASP A 512 20.87 27.31 -23.73
N LEU A 513 20.59 26.49 -24.77
CA LEU A 513 19.49 25.51 -24.77
C LEU A 513 19.64 24.51 -23.61
N ASN A 514 20.83 23.96 -23.44
CA ASN A 514 21.13 23.00 -22.38
C ASN A 514 21.05 23.65 -21.00
N ASP A 515 21.48 24.89 -20.80
CA ASP A 515 21.30 25.63 -19.54
C ASP A 515 19.82 25.72 -19.12
N LYS A 516 18.89 25.89 -20.08
CA LYS A 516 17.45 25.89 -19.80
C LYS A 516 16.89 24.51 -19.56
N ILE A 517 17.33 23.50 -20.31
CA ILE A 517 16.96 22.10 -20.05
C ILE A 517 17.37 21.71 -18.62
N GLU A 518 18.60 22.05 -18.22
CA GLU A 518 19.10 21.81 -16.86
C GLU A 518 18.21 22.49 -15.81
N ALA A 519 17.94 23.78 -15.96
CA ALA A 519 17.11 24.53 -15.00
C ALA A 519 15.69 23.94 -14.85
N LEU A 520 15.14 23.36 -15.92
CA LEU A 520 13.81 22.75 -15.94
C LEU A 520 13.80 21.33 -15.35
N LEU A 521 14.89 20.58 -15.48
CA LEU A 521 15.00 19.20 -15.01
C LEU A 521 15.59 19.09 -13.59
N ALA A 522 16.45 20.02 -13.18
CA ALA A 522 17.12 20.02 -11.87
C ALA A 522 16.14 20.08 -10.68
N GLY A 523 14.98 20.71 -10.84
CA GLY A 523 13.93 20.73 -9.81
C GLY A 523 13.02 19.49 -9.80
N TRP A 524 13.20 18.59 -10.78
CA TRP A 524 12.36 17.40 -10.96
C TRP A 524 13.10 16.11 -10.66
N ARG A 525 14.41 16.04 -10.95
CA ARG A 525 15.19 14.80 -10.80
C ARG A 525 16.66 15.06 -10.50
N ASP A 526 17.05 14.82 -9.25
CA ASP A 526 18.41 15.10 -8.75
C ASP A 526 19.49 14.17 -9.32
N GLU A 527 19.11 13.00 -9.84
CA GLU A 527 20.05 12.10 -10.53
C GLU A 527 20.40 12.57 -11.96
N LEU A 528 19.74 13.65 -12.40
CA LEU A 528 19.85 14.41 -13.64
C LEU A 528 21.22 15.05 -13.91
N ARG A 529 22.30 14.36 -14.31
CA ARG A 529 23.64 14.99 -14.33
C ARG A 529 24.01 15.59 -15.68
N ARG A 530 24.42 16.85 -15.69
CA ARG A 530 25.01 17.51 -16.86
C ARG A 530 26.46 17.06 -17.09
N GLU A 531 26.82 16.88 -18.36
CA GLU A 531 28.21 16.66 -18.82
C GLU A 531 28.96 15.54 -18.07
N HIS A 532 28.25 14.46 -17.74
CA HIS A 532 28.76 13.32 -16.99
C HIS A 532 27.96 12.07 -17.39
N PRO A 533 28.49 10.84 -17.28
CA PRO A 533 29.91 10.51 -17.21
C PRO A 533 30.57 10.61 -18.58
N GLU A 534 31.87 10.82 -18.61
CA GLU A 534 32.66 10.68 -19.83
C GLU A 534 32.65 9.21 -20.29
N VAL A 535 32.12 8.96 -21.48
CA VAL A 535 32.03 7.63 -22.08
C VAL A 535 33.26 7.41 -22.96
N PRO A 536 34.09 6.37 -22.69
CA PRO A 536 35.21 6.04 -23.56
C PRO A 536 34.70 5.41 -24.87
N PHE A 537 35.03 6.02 -26.01
CA PHE A 537 34.67 5.51 -27.33
C PHE A 537 35.84 5.70 -28.31
N ALA A 538 36.26 4.62 -28.98
CA ALA A 538 37.33 4.63 -29.99
C ALA A 538 38.64 5.33 -29.55
N GLY A 539 39.00 5.26 -28.27
CA GLY A 539 40.21 5.88 -27.71
C GLY A 539 40.06 7.37 -27.33
N VAL A 540 38.88 7.96 -27.48
CA VAL A 540 38.52 9.32 -27.07
C VAL A 540 37.42 9.27 -26.01
N ARG A 541 37.24 10.33 -25.22
CA ARG A 541 36.13 10.46 -24.28
C ARG A 541 35.03 11.33 -24.90
N ALA A 542 33.82 10.79 -24.97
CA ALA A 542 32.61 11.52 -25.38
C ALA A 542 31.79 11.87 -24.14
N THR A 543 31.26 13.09 -24.10
CA THR A 543 30.51 13.60 -22.94
C THR A 543 29.09 13.92 -23.36
N PRO A 544 28.08 13.22 -22.83
CA PRO A 544 26.68 13.52 -23.13
C PRO A 544 26.27 14.85 -22.48
N ASP A 545 25.36 15.58 -23.12
CA ASP A 545 24.86 16.84 -22.54
C ASP A 545 24.22 16.60 -21.16
N PHE A 546 23.40 15.56 -21.05
CA PHE A 546 22.92 15.05 -19.78
C PHE A 546 22.93 13.54 -19.71
N SER A 547 23.02 13.03 -18.50
CA SER A 547 22.87 11.61 -18.25
C SER A 547 22.15 11.32 -16.96
N GLU A 548 21.59 10.13 -16.94
CA GLU A 548 21.12 9.50 -15.74
C GLU A 548 21.58 8.04 -15.72
N ASP A 549 22.65 7.80 -14.98
CA ASP A 549 23.36 6.52 -15.02
C ASP A 549 22.51 5.34 -14.55
N ARG A 550 21.64 5.54 -13.54
CA ARG A 550 20.79 4.47 -13.01
C ARG A 550 19.75 3.96 -14.01
N ALA A 551 19.21 4.82 -14.87
CA ALA A 551 18.27 4.40 -15.90
C ALA A 551 18.94 4.15 -17.26
N HIS A 552 20.27 4.29 -17.35
CA HIS A 552 21.00 4.25 -18.61
C HIS A 552 20.43 5.22 -19.65
N LEU A 553 20.03 6.43 -19.24
CA LEU A 553 19.56 7.50 -20.13
C LEU A 553 20.69 8.46 -20.45
N ARG A 554 20.78 8.87 -21.71
CA ARG A 554 21.56 10.01 -22.20
C ARG A 554 20.63 10.98 -22.90
N ILE A 555 20.82 12.28 -22.72
CA ILE A 555 20.05 13.32 -23.41
C ILE A 555 21.03 14.18 -24.19
N GLU A 556 20.68 14.48 -25.43
CA GLU A 556 21.46 15.29 -26.37
C GLU A 556 20.58 16.42 -26.93
N GLY A 557 20.96 17.67 -26.67
CA GLY A 557 20.27 18.86 -27.14
C GLY A 557 20.82 19.30 -28.50
N LYS A 558 19.97 19.39 -29.53
CA LYS A 558 20.35 19.88 -30.85
C LYS A 558 19.54 21.12 -31.22
N TYR A 559 20.19 22.14 -31.76
CA TYR A 559 19.54 23.40 -32.08
C TYR A 559 19.65 23.77 -33.57
N LEU A 560 18.49 23.78 -34.23
CA LEU A 560 18.35 24.24 -35.60
C LEU A 560 18.30 25.78 -35.66
N ARG A 561 19.33 26.37 -36.27
CA ARG A 561 19.47 27.83 -36.49
C ARG A 561 20.11 28.09 -37.85
N GLY A 562 19.98 29.28 -38.42
CA GLY A 562 20.30 29.58 -39.83
C GLY A 562 21.52 28.88 -40.49
N SER A 563 22.66 28.71 -39.81
CA SER A 563 23.85 28.00 -40.34
C SER A 563 23.88 26.48 -40.12
N THR A 564 22.98 25.95 -39.31
CA THR A 564 22.82 24.56 -38.87
C THR A 564 21.47 24.03 -39.36
N ASN A 565 21.49 23.45 -40.56
CA ASN A 565 20.30 22.90 -41.23
C ASN A 565 20.03 21.43 -40.81
N GLN A 566 18.91 20.87 -41.29
CA GLN A 566 18.51 19.49 -41.00
C GLN A 566 19.64 18.48 -41.25
N SER A 567 20.39 18.60 -42.36
CA SER A 567 21.49 17.67 -42.68
C SER A 567 22.58 17.65 -41.62
N LYS A 568 23.00 18.83 -41.11
CA LYS A 568 24.02 18.93 -40.05
C LYS A 568 23.55 18.34 -38.73
N VAL A 569 22.28 18.53 -38.38
CA VAL A 569 21.71 17.94 -37.16
C VAL A 569 21.61 16.42 -37.28
N VAL A 570 21.18 15.90 -38.44
CA VAL A 570 21.14 14.46 -38.71
C VAL A 570 22.55 13.83 -38.64
N GLU A 571 23.56 14.52 -39.15
CA GLU A 571 24.97 14.09 -39.07
C GLU A 571 25.45 14.03 -37.62
N ALA A 572 25.20 15.09 -36.83
CA ALA A 572 25.54 15.13 -35.41
C ALA A 572 24.84 14.02 -34.61
N MET A 573 23.51 13.89 -34.76
CA MET A 573 22.74 12.82 -34.10
C MET A 573 23.23 11.42 -34.48
N SER A 574 23.65 11.22 -35.73
CA SER A 574 24.20 9.94 -36.17
C SER A 574 25.55 9.63 -35.50
N ALA A 575 26.40 10.65 -35.32
CA ALA A 575 27.68 10.50 -34.61
C ALA A 575 27.46 10.14 -33.14
N ASP A 576 26.56 10.85 -32.45
CA ASP A 576 26.23 10.59 -31.04
C ASP A 576 25.62 9.19 -30.85
N LEU A 577 24.74 8.79 -31.79
CA LEU A 577 24.16 7.45 -31.78
C LEU A 577 25.26 6.38 -31.83
N VAL A 578 26.27 6.55 -32.69
CA VAL A 578 27.41 5.62 -32.78
C VAL A 578 28.21 5.60 -31.48
N GLN A 579 28.47 6.77 -30.87
CA GLN A 579 29.28 6.91 -29.66
C GLN A 579 28.66 6.26 -28.41
N TYR A 580 27.34 6.33 -28.24
CA TYR A 580 26.66 5.83 -27.03
C TYR A 580 25.90 4.50 -27.21
N SER A 581 25.79 4.00 -28.45
CA SER A 581 24.84 2.94 -28.88
C SER A 581 24.77 1.63 -28.09
N GLN A 582 25.80 1.25 -27.32
CA GLN A 582 25.87 -0.10 -26.76
C GLN A 582 25.30 -0.24 -25.33
N GLU A 583 25.31 0.81 -24.51
CA GLU A 583 24.98 0.70 -23.08
C GLU A 583 23.85 1.62 -22.59
N ALA A 584 23.43 2.60 -23.39
CA ALA A 584 22.44 3.61 -22.97
C ALA A 584 21.41 3.94 -24.04
N HIS A 585 20.22 4.36 -23.60
CA HIS A 585 19.19 4.92 -24.47
C HIS A 585 19.41 6.42 -24.63
N ILE A 586 19.36 6.93 -25.86
CA ILE A 586 19.64 8.35 -26.17
C ILE A 586 18.32 9.07 -26.48
N LEU A 587 18.03 10.14 -25.76
CA LEU A 587 16.97 11.08 -26.10
C LEU A 587 17.56 12.30 -26.81
N PHE A 588 17.27 12.44 -28.10
CA PHE A 588 17.58 13.65 -28.85
C PHE A 588 16.48 14.69 -28.66
N VAL A 589 16.82 15.83 -28.05
CA VAL A 589 15.96 16.99 -27.89
C VAL A 589 16.32 18.00 -28.97
N VAL A 590 15.52 18.04 -30.02
CA VAL A 590 15.80 18.84 -31.22
C VAL A 590 14.94 20.09 -31.23
N TYR A 591 15.51 21.26 -30.93
CA TYR A 591 14.80 22.54 -30.96
C TYR A 591 14.83 23.14 -32.37
N ASP A 592 13.65 23.25 -33.00
CA ASP A 592 13.43 23.69 -34.37
C ASP A 592 12.41 24.84 -34.46
N PRO A 593 12.80 26.06 -34.00
CA PRO A 593 11.89 27.20 -33.90
C PRO A 593 11.42 27.78 -35.24
N ASN A 594 12.15 27.47 -36.31
CA ASN A 594 11.86 27.98 -37.64
C ASN A 594 11.26 26.91 -38.57
N HIS A 595 10.84 25.76 -38.01
CA HIS A 595 10.30 24.63 -38.77
C HIS A 595 11.17 24.21 -39.96
N MET A 596 12.50 24.21 -39.78
CA MET A 596 13.47 23.85 -40.81
C MET A 596 13.48 22.34 -41.09
N ILE A 597 12.92 21.52 -40.21
CA ILE A 597 12.73 20.08 -40.46
C ILE A 597 11.51 19.89 -41.33
N SER A 598 11.76 19.51 -42.57
CA SER A 598 10.75 19.34 -43.63
C SER A 598 9.74 18.23 -43.36
N ASP A 599 10.18 17.09 -42.83
CA ASP A 599 9.32 15.98 -42.41
C ASP A 599 9.77 15.44 -41.05
N ARG A 600 9.16 15.97 -39.99
CA ARG A 600 9.41 15.58 -38.60
C ARG A 600 9.11 14.09 -38.36
N GLY A 601 8.08 13.55 -39.01
CA GLY A 601 7.64 12.16 -38.82
C GLY A 601 8.64 11.16 -39.39
N THR A 602 9.22 11.47 -40.56
CA THR A 602 10.25 10.61 -41.17
C THR A 602 11.56 10.66 -40.40
N VAL A 603 12.04 11.83 -39.97
CA VAL A 603 13.25 11.93 -39.13
C VAL A 603 13.09 11.12 -37.84
N LYS A 604 11.95 11.24 -37.18
CA LYS A 604 11.66 10.49 -35.95
C LYS A 604 11.70 8.98 -36.21
N ARG A 605 10.95 8.49 -37.20
CA ARG A 605 10.89 7.04 -37.52
C ARG A 605 12.25 6.47 -37.92
N ASP A 606 13.03 7.19 -38.71
CA ASP A 606 14.31 6.69 -39.22
C ASP A 606 15.36 6.57 -38.12
N PHE A 607 15.39 7.48 -37.14
CA PHE A 607 16.28 7.38 -36.00
C PHE A 607 15.79 6.34 -34.98
N GLU A 608 14.51 6.38 -34.61
CA GLU A 608 13.92 5.45 -33.64
C GLU A 608 13.96 3.99 -34.15
N GLY A 609 14.00 3.77 -35.47
CA GLY A 609 14.19 2.46 -36.08
C GLY A 609 15.64 1.94 -36.09
N ARG A 610 16.64 2.76 -35.76
CA ARG A 610 18.08 2.44 -35.87
C ARG A 610 18.76 2.03 -34.56
N GLY A 611 18.09 2.08 -33.41
CA GLY A 611 18.67 1.66 -32.14
C GLY A 611 17.92 2.14 -30.90
N ARG A 612 18.58 2.09 -29.74
CA ARG A 612 18.07 2.60 -28.45
C ARG A 612 18.08 4.13 -28.43
N CYS A 613 17.21 4.78 -29.20
CA CYS A 613 17.06 6.22 -29.15
C CYS A 613 15.62 6.68 -29.36
N SER A 614 15.35 7.92 -28.96
CA SER A 614 14.08 8.60 -29.16
C SER A 614 14.31 10.04 -29.57
N VAL A 615 13.42 10.58 -30.42
CA VAL A 615 13.57 11.95 -30.95
C VAL A 615 12.38 12.81 -30.52
N CYS A 616 12.68 13.85 -29.76
CA CYS A 616 11.75 14.87 -29.31
C CYS A 616 12.02 16.19 -30.06
N ILE A 617 11.22 16.46 -31.11
CA ILE A 617 11.35 17.69 -31.91
C ILE A 617 10.44 18.77 -31.32
N LEU A 618 11.06 19.82 -30.81
CA LEU A 618 10.42 20.97 -30.19
C LEU A 618 10.21 22.10 -31.22
N PRO A 619 9.03 22.74 -31.25
CA PRO A 619 8.77 23.91 -32.09
C PRO A 619 9.37 25.19 -31.50
#